data_AF-A0A3E0N0L7-F1
#
_entry.id   AF-A0A3E0N0L7-F1
#
_cell.length_a   1.000
_cell.length_b   1.000
_cell.length_c   1.000
_cell.angle_alpha   90.00
_cell.angle_beta   90.00
_cell.angle_gamma   90.00
#
_symmetry.space_group_name_H-M   'P 1'
#
loop_
_entity.id
_entity.type
_entity.pdbx_description
1 polymer ?
#
loop_
_entity_poly.entity_id
_entity_poly.type
_entity_poly.pdbx_seq_one_letter_code
_entity_poly.pdbx_strand_id
1 'polypeptide(L)' 'MTLGWTEDGPEAEALLSYSQSGDPNSPHFDDQTQLYAEKAWRPIRYTPVDIEENAVSTRIVSSAN' A
#
# COMPACT_ATOMS: atom_id res chain seq x y z
N MET A 1 -3.48 0.60 -11.10
CA MET A 1 -3.94 -0.64 -10.45
C MET A 1 -4.43 -1.59 -11.53
N THR A 2 -4.11 -2.87 -11.39
CA THR A 2 -4.71 -3.98 -12.12
C THR A 2 -5.18 -5.03 -11.11
N LEU A 3 -6.24 -5.77 -11.43
CA LEU A 3 -6.82 -6.78 -10.54
C LEU A 3 -7.25 -8.00 -11.35
N GLY A 4 -6.92 -9.18 -10.83
CA GLY A 4 -7.43 -10.47 -11.26
C GLY A 4 -8.24 -11.14 -10.16
N TRP A 5 -9.16 -12.03 -10.54
CA TRP A 5 -9.92 -12.86 -9.61
C TRP A 5 -9.43 -14.31 -9.70
N THR A 6 -8.95 -14.87 -8.60
CA THR A 6 -8.45 -16.24 -8.48
C THR A 6 -9.39 -17.09 -7.62
N GLU A 7 -9.06 -18.37 -7.43
CA GLU A 7 -9.80 -19.25 -6.51
C GLU A 7 -9.66 -18.80 -5.05
N ASP A 8 -8.54 -18.14 -4.72
CA ASP A 8 -8.21 -17.66 -3.38
C ASP A 8 -8.70 -16.22 -3.11
N GLY A 9 -9.23 -15.55 -4.13
CA GLY A 9 -9.82 -14.20 -4.03
C GLY A 9 -9.20 -13.19 -5.00
N PRO A 10 -9.30 -11.88 -4.72
CA PRO A 10 -8.72 -10.86 -5.59
C PRO A 10 -7.21 -10.76 -5.38
N GLU A 11 -6.46 -10.80 -6.48
CA GLU A 11 -5.04 -10.47 -6.53
C GLU A 11 -4.85 -9.21 -7.35
N ALA A 12 -4.05 -8.26 -6.85
CA ALA A 12 -3.90 -6.96 -7.49
C ALA A 12 -2.51 -6.39 -7.32
N GLU A 13 -2.11 -5.59 -8.30
CA GLU A 13 -0.90 -4.78 -8.26
C GLU A 13 -1.25 -3.30 -8.49
N ALA A 14 -0.55 -2.41 -7.80
CA ALA A 14 -0.74 -0.98 -7.95
C ALA A 14 0.52 -0.17 -7.66
N LEU A 15 0.45 1.07 -8.15
CA LEU A 15 1.33 2.16 -7.79
C LEU A 15 0.48 3.41 -7.61
N LEU A 16 0.91 4.27 -6.69
CA LEU A 16 0.47 5.65 -6.60
C LEU A 16 1.60 6.50 -7.15
N SER A 17 1.42 7.06 -8.35
CA SER A 17 2.47 7.79 -9.08
C SER A 17 3.01 9.02 -8.35
N TYR A 18 2.33 9.48 -7.30
CA TYR A 18 2.71 10.61 -6.46
C TYR A 18 2.92 10.22 -4.99
N SER A 19 3.12 8.93 -4.71
CA SER A 19 3.38 8.37 -3.37
C SER A 19 2.26 8.67 -2.35
N GLN A 20 2.51 8.36 -1.08
CA GLN A 20 1.48 8.37 -0.02
C GLN A 20 1.45 9.64 0.82
N SER A 21 2.46 10.49 0.72
CA SER A 21 2.58 11.70 1.53
C SER A 21 2.94 12.91 0.68
N GLY A 22 2.29 14.03 0.97
CA GLY A 22 2.70 15.33 0.44
C GLY A 22 3.76 16.04 1.28
N ASP A 23 4.16 15.49 2.44
CA ASP A 23 5.21 16.07 3.29
C ASP A 23 6.59 15.71 2.72
N PRO A 24 7.42 16.69 2.32
CA PRO A 24 8.77 16.42 1.80
C PRO A 24 9.71 15.70 2.76
N ASN A 25 9.42 15.70 4.07
CA ASN A 25 10.22 14.99 5.07
C ASN A 25 9.74 13.57 5.33
N SER A 26 8.61 13.16 4.74
CA SER A 26 8.10 11.80 4.88
C SER A 26 8.94 10.82 4.05
N PRO A 27 9.26 9.63 4.57
CA PRO A 27 9.86 8.56 3.76
C PRO A 27 8.92 8.08 2.63
N HIS A 28 7.65 8.48 2.65
CA HIS A 28 6.65 8.13 1.64
C HIS A 28 6.30 9.30 0.71
N PHE A 29 7.21 10.28 0.58
CA PHE A 29 7.04 11.44 -0.30
C PHE A 29 7.21 11.10 -1.79
N ASP A 30 8.21 10.26 -2.12
CA ASP A 30 8.53 9.92 -3.52
C ASP A 30 8.84 8.43 -3.74
N ASP A 31 8.68 7.58 -2.72
CA ASP A 31 9.01 6.16 -2.74
C ASP A 31 8.32 5.40 -3.90
N GLN A 32 7.04 5.68 -4.16
CA GLN A 32 6.31 5.08 -5.28
C GLN A 32 6.45 5.86 -6.57
N THR A 33 6.79 7.14 -6.51
CA THR A 33 7.14 7.94 -7.69
C THR A 33 8.38 7.34 -8.37
N GLN A 34 9.38 6.93 -7.58
CA GLN A 34 10.56 6.22 -8.07
C GLN A 34 10.18 4.89 -8.73
N LEU A 35 9.37 4.06 -8.06
CA LEU A 35 8.88 2.79 -8.63
C LEU A 35 8.07 2.97 -9.92
N TYR A 36 7.27 4.04 -10.01
CA TYR A 36 6.55 4.40 -11.24
C TYR A 36 7.51 4.71 -12.39
N ALA A 37 8.57 5.48 -12.13
CA ALA A 37 9.61 5.77 -13.14
C ALA A 37 10.32 4.49 -13.62
N GLU A 38 10.52 3.54 -12.72
CA GLU A 38 11.12 2.22 -13.00
C GLU A 38 10.13 1.20 -13.58
N LYS A 39 8.83 1.52 -13.60
CA LYS A 39 7.73 0.61 -13.98
C LYS A 39 7.67 -0.65 -13.10
N ALA A 40 8.09 -0.53 -11.85
CA ALA A 40 8.11 -1.61 -10.87
C ALA A 40 6.82 -1.59 -10.05
N TRP A 41 5.89 -2.50 -10.33
CA TRP A 41 4.63 -2.60 -9.62
C TRP A 41 4.80 -3.17 -8.22
N ARG A 42 3.85 -2.89 -7.32
CA ARG A 42 3.79 -3.47 -5.98
C ARG A 42 2.49 -4.24 -5.77
N PRO A 43 2.51 -5.32 -4.96
CA PRO A 43 1.30 -6.03 -4.60
C PRO A 43 0.38 -5.16 -3.73
N ILE A 44 -0.92 -5.28 -3.92
CA ILE A 44 -1.92 -4.77 -2.98
C ILE A 44 -2.17 -5.84 -1.93
N ARG A 45 -1.93 -5.48 -0.66
CA ARG A 45 -2.22 -6.34 0.50
C ARG A 45 -3.71 -6.33 0.79
N TYR A 46 -4.37 -7.50 0.75
CA TYR A 46 -5.83 -7.60 0.86
C TYR A 46 -6.32 -8.55 1.95
N THR A 47 -5.76 -9.76 2.04
CA THR A 47 -6.24 -10.74 3.03
C THR A 47 -5.84 -10.28 4.43
N PRO A 48 -6.61 -10.63 5.48
CA PRO A 48 -6.27 -10.25 6.85
C PRO A 48 -4.86 -10.67 7.27
N VAL A 49 -4.44 -11.88 6.87
CA VAL A 49 -3.10 -12.43 7.14
C VAL A 49 -2.02 -11.60 6.45
N ASP A 50 -2.17 -11.32 5.15
CA ASP A 50 -1.18 -10.55 4.38
C ASP A 50 -1.07 -9.10 4.87
N ILE A 51 -2.20 -8.51 5.31
CA ILE A 51 -2.21 -7.19 5.96
C ILE A 51 -1.46 -7.23 7.29
N GLU A 52 -1.72 -8.23 8.13
CA GLU A 52 -1.08 -8.38 9.44
C GLU A 52 0.43 -8.58 9.32
N GLU A 53 0.89 -9.43 8.39
CA GLU A 53 2.31 -9.71 8.16
C GLU A 53 3.09 -8.51 7.58
N ASN A 54 2.41 -7.62 6.83
CA ASN A 54 3.04 -6.47 6.19
C ASN A 54 2.74 -5.13 6.89
N ALA A 55 2.08 -5.15 8.06
CA ALA A 55 1.77 -3.93 8.79
C ALA A 55 3.04 -3.28 9.36
N VAL A 56 3.28 -2.01 9.02
CA VAL A 56 4.39 -1.23 9.60
C VAL A 56 4.07 -0.76 11.03
N SER A 57 2.81 -0.40 11.30
CA SER A 57 2.34 -0.05 12.63
C SER A 57 0.82 -0.24 12.74
N THR A 58 0.34 -0.54 13.95
CA THR A 58 -1.08 -0.68 14.28
C THR A 58 -1.43 0.23 15.43
N ARG A 59 -2.53 0.98 15.31
CA ARG A 59 -3.03 1.85 16.38
C ARG A 59 -4.53 1.67 16.54
N ILE A 60 -4.95 1.37 17.76
CA ILE A 60 -6.36 1.40 18.15
C ILE A 60 -6.70 2.83 18.56
N VAL A 61 -7.69 3.44 17.91
CA VAL A 61 -8.14 4.79 18.21
C VAL A 61 -9.53 4.70 18.83
N SER A 62 -9.69 5.24 20.03
CA SER A 62 -10.96 5.36 20.74
C SER A 62 -11.20 6.81 21.14
N SER A 63 -12.42 7.30 21.04
CA SER A 63 -12.81 8.57 21.66
C SER A 63 -12.99 8.38 23.17
N ALA A 64 -12.41 9.28 23.97
CA ALA A 64 -12.83 9.41 25.36
C ALA A 64 -14.19 10.12 25.39
N ASN A 65 -15.16 9.56 26.13
CA ASN A 65 -16.40 10.27 26.46
C ASN A 65 -16.14 11.36 27.50
#